data_AF-A0A2M8NLW7-F1
#
_entry.id   AF-A0A2M8NLW7-F1
#
_cell.length_a   1.000
_cell.length_b   1.000
_cell.length_c   1.000
_cell.angle_alpha   90.00
_cell.angle_beta   90.00
_cell.angle_gamma   90.00
#
_symmetry.space_group_name_H-M   'P 1'
#
loop_
_entity.id
_entity.type
_entity.pdbx_description
1 polymer ?
#
loop_
_entity_poly.entity_id
_entity_poly.type
_entity_poly.pdbx_seq_one_letter_code
_entity_poly.pdbx_strand_id
1 'polypeptide(L)'
;MRRWIVLIALVGLTAVFVRAQTVNPADVAGEFVIHLLADNYDAAYALFNPELQRVIPQTRLLALWSDVRFYGGAASSIRGITVDGDTARVTVAFERAAYE
;
A
#
# COMPACT_ATOMS: atom_id res chain seq x y z
N MET A 1 -10.91 -34.29 53.67
CA MET A 1 -11.85 -34.39 52.53
C MET A 1 -11.86 -33.05 51.80
N ARG A 2 -11.78 -33.11 50.46
CA ARG A 2 -11.96 -32.03 49.46
C ARG A 2 -10.91 -30.89 49.40
N ARG A 3 -9.76 -31.19 48.78
CA ARG A 3 -8.89 -30.20 48.12
C ARG A 3 -9.36 -30.06 46.66
N TRP A 4 -9.65 -28.85 46.21
CA TRP A 4 -9.92 -28.54 44.80
C TRP A 4 -8.68 -27.88 44.19
N ILE A 5 -8.07 -28.54 43.20
CA ILE A 5 -7.12 -27.95 42.24
C ILE A 5 -7.45 -28.59 40.90
N VAL A 6 -7.97 -27.81 39.94
CA VAL A 6 -7.67 -27.96 38.50
C VAL A 6 -7.97 -26.62 37.83
N LEU A 7 -6.94 -25.80 37.62
CA LEU A 7 -6.93 -24.80 36.54
C LEU A 7 -5.82 -25.23 35.59
N ILE A 8 -6.20 -26.06 34.62
CA ILE A 8 -5.35 -26.41 33.49
C ILE A 8 -5.54 -25.27 32.49
N ALA A 9 -4.60 -24.32 32.49
CA ALA A 9 -4.45 -23.35 31.41
C ALA A 9 -3.84 -24.08 30.20
N LEU A 10 -4.69 -24.76 29.43
CA LEU A 10 -4.36 -25.24 28.10
C LEU A 10 -4.73 -24.13 27.11
N VAL A 11 -3.88 -23.10 27.01
CA VAL A 11 -3.85 -22.25 25.80
C VAL A 11 -3.09 -23.05 24.74
N GLY A 12 -3.71 -24.16 24.35
CA GLY A 12 -3.30 -24.96 23.22
C GLY A 12 -3.88 -24.33 21.97
N LEU A 13 -2.98 -23.85 21.12
CA LEU A 13 -2.99 -24.31 19.74
C LEU A 13 -4.31 -24.10 18.97
N THR A 14 -4.99 -22.97 19.14
CA THR A 14 -5.79 -22.44 18.04
C THR A 14 -4.80 -21.90 17.04
N ALA A 15 -4.45 -22.78 16.10
CA ALA A 15 -3.93 -22.40 14.81
C ALA A 15 -4.78 -21.26 14.26
N VAL A 16 -4.38 -20.02 14.54
CA VAL A 16 -4.74 -18.90 13.70
C VAL A 16 -3.96 -19.20 12.43
N PHE A 17 -4.61 -19.99 11.58
CA PHE A 17 -4.50 -19.85 10.14
C PHE A 17 -4.81 -18.39 9.86
N VAL A 18 -3.83 -17.52 10.11
CA VAL A 18 -3.60 -16.33 9.31
C VAL A 18 -3.45 -16.95 7.94
N ARG A 19 -4.57 -17.05 7.21
CA ARG A 19 -4.54 -17.11 5.76
C ARG A 19 -3.45 -16.13 5.39
N ALA A 20 -2.35 -16.63 4.83
CA ALA A 20 -1.54 -15.81 3.95
C ALA A 20 -2.55 -15.27 2.94
N GLN A 21 -3.09 -14.09 3.21
CA GLN A 21 -3.86 -13.36 2.23
C GLN A 21 -2.82 -13.19 1.14
N THR A 22 -3.00 -13.91 0.04
CA THR A 22 -2.21 -13.72 -1.16
C THR A 22 -2.46 -12.28 -1.56
N VAL A 23 -1.61 -11.38 -1.06
CA VAL A 23 -1.69 -9.96 -1.33
C VAL A 23 -1.56 -9.83 -2.84
N ASN A 24 -2.63 -9.45 -3.50
CA ASN A 24 -2.64 -9.28 -4.94
C ASN A 24 -1.79 -8.04 -5.26
N PRO A 25 -0.71 -8.17 -6.05
CA PRO A 25 0.16 -7.05 -6.40
C PRO A 25 -0.63 -5.90 -7.05
N ALA A 26 -1.67 -6.21 -7.83
CA ALA A 26 -2.51 -5.20 -8.47
C ALA A 26 -3.26 -4.34 -7.45
N ASP A 27 -3.77 -4.95 -6.38
CA ASP A 27 -4.57 -4.25 -5.38
C ASP A 27 -3.69 -3.28 -4.58
N VAL A 28 -2.50 -3.73 -4.16
CA VAL A 28 -1.55 -2.88 -3.44
C VAL A 28 -1.05 -1.73 -4.30
N ALA A 29 -0.67 -2.01 -5.55
CA ALA A 29 -0.16 -0.97 -6.43
C ALA A 29 -1.27 0.02 -6.84
N GLY A 30 -2.50 -0.46 -7.03
CA GLY A 30 -3.67 0.38 -7.28
C GLY A 30 -3.98 1.29 -6.10
N GLU A 31 -4.03 0.73 -4.89
CA GLU A 31 -4.27 1.47 -3.64
C GLU A 31 -3.20 2.54 -3.40
N PHE A 32 -1.93 2.21 -3.63
CA PHE A 32 -0.83 3.17 -3.56
C PHE A 32 -1.05 4.37 -4.49
N VAL A 33 -1.39 4.13 -5.75
CA VAL A 33 -1.63 5.21 -6.72
C VAL A 33 -2.89 6.01 -6.36
N ILE A 34 -3.95 5.36 -5.87
CA ILE A 34 -5.16 6.07 -5.39
C ILE A 34 -4.81 7.05 -4.27
N HIS A 35 -4.00 6.65 -3.30
CA HIS A 35 -3.56 7.55 -2.23
C HIS A 35 -2.72 8.71 -2.74
N LEU A 36 -1.82 8.48 -3.70
CA LEU A 36 -1.04 9.55 -4.34
C LEU A 36 -1.94 10.55 -5.11
N LEU A 37 -2.93 10.06 -5.85
CA LEU A 37 -3.90 10.89 -6.55
C LEU A 37 -4.77 11.71 -5.60
N ALA A 38 -5.03 11.19 -4.39
CA ALA A 38 -5.82 11.85 -3.36
C ALA A 38 -5.00 12.75 -2.41
N ASP A 39 -3.71 13.02 -2.72
CA ASP A 39 -2.78 13.76 -1.86
C ASP A 39 -2.62 13.15 -0.44
N ASN A 40 -2.97 11.88 -0.25
CA ASN A 40 -2.86 11.17 1.02
C ASN A 40 -1.51 10.45 1.12
N TYR A 41 -0.45 11.22 1.31
CA TYR A 41 0.93 10.72 1.37
C TYR A 41 1.20 9.82 2.58
N ASP A 42 0.47 10.00 3.68
CA ASP A 42 0.61 9.15 4.86
C ASP A 42 0.12 7.73 4.58
N ALA A 43 -1.05 7.60 3.96
CA ALA A 43 -1.59 6.29 3.57
C ALA A 43 -0.76 5.64 2.46
N ALA A 44 -0.33 6.40 1.45
CA ALA A 44 0.56 5.87 0.40
C ALA A 44 1.88 5.35 0.99
N TYR A 45 2.46 6.07 1.95
CA TYR A 45 3.72 5.70 2.60
C TYR A 45 3.57 4.50 3.55
N ALA A 46 2.41 4.35 4.20
CA ALA A 46 2.12 3.22 5.06
C ALA A 46 2.11 1.87 4.32
N LEU A 47 1.91 1.88 3.00
CA LEU A 47 2.00 0.68 2.15
C LEU A 47 3.43 0.20 1.90
N PHE A 48 4.44 1.04 2.17
CA PHE A 48 5.83 0.59 2.08
C PHE A 48 6.14 -0.38 3.20
N ASN A 49 6.88 -1.44 2.85
CA ASN A 49 7.45 -2.31 3.87
C ASN A 49 8.51 -1.53 4.71
N PRO A 50 8.86 -2.01 5.91
CA PRO A 50 9.77 -1.30 6.80
C PRO A 50 11.16 -1.06 6.21
N GLU A 51 11.62 -1.90 5.29
CA GLU A 51 12.93 -1.72 4.63
C GLU A 51 12.89 -0.54 3.66
N LEU A 52 11.83 -0.44 2.85
CA LEU A 52 11.61 0.68 1.93
C LEU A 52 11.40 1.99 2.69
N GLN A 53 10.69 1.98 3.83
CA GLN A 53 10.52 3.17 4.66
C GLN A 53 11.85 3.70 5.23
N ARG A 54 12.86 2.84 5.43
CA ARG A 54 14.20 3.29 5.86
C ARG A 54 14.99 3.94 4.73
N VAL A 55 14.81 3.46 3.50
CA VAL A 55 15.59 3.87 2.33
C VAL A 55 14.97 5.10 1.65
N ILE A 56 13.65 5.12 1.55
CA ILE A 56 12.87 6.17 0.88
C ILE A 56 12.06 6.87 1.97
N PRO A 57 12.55 7.99 2.54
CA PRO A 57 11.73 8.75 3.49
C PRO A 57 10.53 9.37 2.77
N GLN A 58 9.42 9.54 3.48
CA GLN A 58 8.17 10.07 2.94
C GLN A 58 8.33 11.42 2.20
N THR A 59 9.23 12.28 2.67
CA THR A 59 9.53 13.57 2.02
C THR A 59 10.07 13.41 0.60
N ARG A 60 10.79 12.31 0.30
CA ARG A 60 11.26 11.99 -1.05
C ARG A 60 10.12 11.52 -1.94
N LEU A 61 9.17 10.75 -1.39
CA LEU A 61 7.96 10.35 -2.11
C LEU A 61 7.13 11.58 -2.52
N LEU A 62 6.94 12.51 -1.59
CA LEU A 62 6.23 13.77 -1.85
C LEU A 62 6.93 14.59 -2.95
N ALA A 63 8.25 14.76 -2.86
CA ALA A 63 9.03 15.51 -3.85
C ALA A 63 8.90 14.88 -5.25
N LEU A 64 9.08 13.56 -5.35
CA LEU A 64 8.95 12.82 -6.60
C LEU A 64 7.55 12.99 -7.22
N TRP A 65 6.50 12.84 -6.41
CA TRP A 65 5.13 12.96 -6.91
C TRP A 65 4.78 14.39 -7.34
N SER A 66 5.30 15.39 -6.61
CA SER A 66 5.13 16.80 -6.96
C SER A 66 5.76 17.12 -8.32
N ASP A 67 6.97 16.61 -8.58
CA ASP A 67 7.62 16.75 -9.88
C ASP A 67 6.81 16.09 -11.00
N VAL A 68 6.30 14.88 -10.77
CA VAL A 68 5.46 14.17 -11.75
C VAL A 68 4.20 14.98 -12.10
N ARG A 69 3.49 15.52 -11.11
CA ARG A 69 2.29 16.34 -11.35
C ARG A 69 2.63 17.66 -12.04
N PHE A 70 3.75 18.28 -11.70
CA PHE A 70 4.21 19.51 -12.33
C PHE A 70 4.42 19.32 -13.85
N TYR A 71 5.06 18.22 -14.25
CA TYR A 71 5.32 17.95 -15.68
C TYR A 71 4.12 17.32 -16.40
N GLY A 72 3.34 16.48 -15.72
CA GLY A 72 2.22 15.74 -16.31
C GLY A 72 0.93 16.54 -16.45
N GLY A 73 0.66 17.45 -15.51
CA GLY A 73 -0.64 18.13 -15.38
C GLY A 73 -1.38 17.70 -14.12
N ALA A 74 -2.26 18.58 -13.62
CA ALA A 74 -2.95 18.38 -12.35
C ALA A 74 -4.03 17.28 -12.40
N ALA A 75 -4.65 17.06 -13.56
CA ALA A 75 -5.64 16.00 -13.74
C ALA A 75 -4.93 14.68 -14.05
N SER A 76 -5.18 13.65 -13.25
CA SER A 76 -4.57 12.32 -13.46
C SER A 76 -5.54 11.19 -13.14
N SER A 77 -5.43 10.10 -13.89
CA SER A 77 -6.29 8.92 -13.75
C SER A 77 -5.54 7.64 -14.08
N ILE A 78 -5.92 6.55 -13.40
CA ILE A 78 -5.40 5.22 -13.70
C ILE A 78 -6.01 4.76 -15.04
N ARG A 79 -5.15 4.40 -16.00
CA ARG A 79 -5.56 3.86 -17.31
C ARG A 79 -5.50 2.35 -17.37
N GLY A 80 -4.68 1.72 -16.54
CA GLY A 80 -4.58 0.28 -16.49
C GLY A 80 -3.61 -0.21 -15.44
N ILE A 81 -3.77 -1.48 -15.05
CA ILE A 81 -2.88 -2.20 -14.16
C ILE A 81 -2.52 -3.51 -14.86
N THR A 82 -1.23 -3.81 -14.94
CA THR A 82 -0.70 -5.07 -15.50
C THR A 82 0.13 -5.76 -14.42
N VAL A 83 0.04 -7.09 -14.33
CA VAL A 83 0.76 -7.88 -13.33
C VAL A 83 1.67 -8.87 -14.03
N ASP A 84 2.93 -8.91 -13.61
CA ASP A 84 3.96 -9.85 -14.05
C ASP A 84 4.63 -10.47 -12.80
N GLY A 85 4.25 -11.69 -12.46
CA GLY A 85 4.65 -12.35 -11.21
C GLY A 85 4.24 -11.53 -9.98
N ASP A 86 5.21 -11.17 -9.16
CA ASP A 86 5.02 -10.35 -7.95
C ASP A 86 5.08 -8.83 -8.21
N THR A 87 5.19 -8.42 -9.48
CA THR A 87 5.29 -7.00 -9.87
C THR A 87 4.00 -6.54 -10.52
N ALA A 88 3.38 -5.49 -9.96
CA ALA A 88 2.32 -4.76 -10.63
C ALA A 88 2.84 -3.46 -11.22
N ARG A 89 2.48 -3.19 -12.48
CA ARG A 89 2.71 -1.93 -13.17
C ARG A 89 1.38 -1.20 -13.34
N VAL A 90 1.27 -0.03 -12.73
CA VAL A 90 0.12 0.87 -12.86
C VAL A 90 0.46 1.96 -13.89
N THR A 91 -0.40 2.12 -14.89
CA THR A 91 -0.28 3.19 -15.89
C THR A 91 -1.19 4.34 -15.48
N VAL A 92 -0.59 5.51 -15.23
CA VAL A 92 -1.30 6.75 -14.90
C VAL A 92 -1.20 7.69 -16.09
N ALA A 93 -2.33 8.18 -16.58
CA ALA A 93 -2.35 9.28 -17.55
C ALA A 93 -2.45 10.60 -16.81
N PHE A 94 -1.67 11.58 -17.26
CA PHE A 94 -1.79 12.96 -16.83
C PHE A 94 -2.34 13.79 -17.99
N GLU A 95 -3.39 14.54 -17.72
CA GLU A 95 -3.98 15.48 -18.66
C GLU A 95 -3.47 16.87 -18.29
N ARG A 96 -2.69 17.46 -19.19
CA ARG A 96 -2.30 18.85 -19.04
C ARG A 96 -3.56 19.69 -19.22
N ALA A 97 -3.95 20.44 -18.19
CA ALA A 97 -4.96 21.46 -18.36
C ALA A 97 -4.47 22.38 -19.49
N ALA A 98 -5.18 22.37 -20.62
CA ALA A 98 -4.96 23.35 -21.66
C ALA A 98 -5.37 24.68 -21.05
N TYR A 99 -4.39 25.50 -20.66
CA TYR A 99 -4.63 26.91 -20.44
C TYR A 99 -4.92 27.50 -21.82
N GLU A 100 -6.18 27.92 -22.04
CA GLU A 100 -6.55 28.89 -23.07
C GLU A 100 -6.04 30.28 -22.71
#